data_AF-A0AAW9MSZ7-F1
#
_entry.id   AF-A0AAW9MSZ7-F1
#
_cell.length_a   1.000
_cell.length_b   1.000
_cell.length_c   1.000
_cell.angle_alpha   90.00
_cell.angle_beta   90.00
_cell.angle_gamma   90.00
#
_symmetry.space_group_name_H-M   'P 1'
#
loop_
_entity.id
_entity.type
_entity.pdbx_description
1 polymer ?
#
loop_
_entity_poly.entity_id
_entity_poly.type
_entity_poly.pdbx_seq_one_letter_code
_entity_poly.pdbx_strand_id
1 'polypeptide(L)'
;MSIKKRALALGLALTILSSSVLASDYVPEEDWNVDVNSTYEGYDENSDGNVNINIPEGSEGGSEMSDIQDKQSKIRSANEEIQNQRRVIENKNLNLEEAYKKLDGFQVEMDKLRKEIDKLKKDIKALEKSISENEKKKDDLLNKLNHKIEIFKKRIDVMYKNRNTGYVPMLLSSNDVDDFLSRLTTMKSVAQYDTDLIKEMKETKKEYELTLVQLKGQKTSLDEAMKNYNYKEAELMDTIADQKDLISVIQHELKLSLEEKNKLEKRVVELDSEISSLSQKLKERLEREEAERQRLAEEERKRIEAEKRAREQAAQTQSSLLNETNELSNVSVNLRNLLPDGEFKPFDGNVVYYSQREEPWASTRYGNGIYGTIAANGCGPTSMAMVLSSMTNAVVTPADMANYSTLGGHVMPGDGGSFWSLFPAAASEYGLSCRQTTNQNEIVQALASGSMVIASQTNALGNYWTIGGHFIVLSGITPDGQIKVADPWSRAKSAITHSQTQVFVPMRAAWIISK
;
A
#
# COMPACT_ATOMS: atom_id res chain seq x y z
N MET A 1 -46.03 -25.66 11.32
CA MET A 1 -45.96 -24.22 10.99
C MET A 1 -46.66 -24.01 9.64
N SER A 2 -47.73 -23.23 9.58
CA SER A 2 -48.56 -23.09 8.35
C SER A 2 -47.70 -22.69 7.14
N ILE A 3 -47.92 -23.32 5.99
CA ILE A 3 -47.25 -23.03 4.72
C ILE A 3 -47.37 -21.53 4.36
N LYS A 4 -48.47 -20.87 4.77
CA LYS A 4 -48.64 -19.42 4.65
C LYS A 4 -47.66 -18.59 5.49
N LYS A 5 -47.21 -19.08 6.64
CA LYS A 5 -46.20 -18.41 7.49
C LYS A 5 -44.77 -18.59 6.97
N ARG A 6 -44.48 -19.67 6.22
CA ARG A 6 -43.21 -19.83 5.52
C ARG A 6 -43.16 -18.95 4.26
N ALA A 7 -44.25 -18.85 3.51
CA ALA A 7 -44.36 -17.94 2.36
C ALA A 7 -44.28 -16.45 2.74
N LEU A 8 -44.80 -16.04 3.92
CA LEU A 8 -44.66 -14.65 4.39
C LEU A 8 -43.24 -14.33 4.90
N ALA A 9 -42.57 -15.27 5.56
CA ALA A 9 -41.18 -15.09 6.01
C ALA A 9 -40.20 -15.07 4.83
N LEU A 10 -40.46 -15.84 3.77
CA LEU A 10 -39.72 -15.81 2.50
C LEU A 10 -40.08 -14.60 1.64
N GLY A 11 -41.32 -14.11 1.69
CA GLY A 11 -41.74 -12.88 1.02
C GLY A 11 -41.09 -11.61 1.59
N LEU A 12 -40.85 -11.57 2.92
CA LEU A 12 -40.10 -10.49 3.58
C LEU A 12 -38.59 -10.57 3.34
N ALA A 13 -38.02 -11.78 3.23
CA ALA A 13 -36.63 -11.96 2.81
C ALA A 13 -36.45 -11.57 1.32
N LEU A 14 -37.44 -11.87 0.47
CA LEU A 14 -37.46 -11.42 -0.93
C LEU A 14 -37.52 -9.89 -1.05
N THR A 15 -38.18 -9.17 -0.12
CA THR A 15 -38.28 -7.70 -0.18
C THR A 15 -37.09 -6.96 0.45
N ILE A 16 -36.28 -7.62 1.29
CA ILE A 16 -35.07 -7.01 1.87
C ILE A 16 -33.87 -7.15 0.92
N LEU A 17 -33.92 -8.04 -0.08
CA LEU A 17 -32.86 -8.18 -1.11
C LEU A 17 -33.32 -7.84 -2.53
N SER A 18 -34.63 -7.72 -2.79
CA SER A 18 -35.10 -7.16 -4.06
C SER A 18 -35.15 -5.64 -3.99
N SER A 19 -34.48 -5.00 -4.96
CA SER A 19 -34.65 -3.61 -5.46
C SER A 19 -33.63 -2.55 -5.02
N SER A 20 -32.92 -2.69 -3.89
CA SER A 20 -32.03 -1.62 -3.41
C SER A 20 -30.53 -1.85 -3.64
N VAL A 21 -30.09 -3.10 -3.82
CA VAL A 21 -28.65 -3.42 -4.06
C VAL A 21 -28.34 -3.59 -5.56
N LEU A 22 -29.33 -3.97 -6.37
CA LEU A 22 -29.10 -4.30 -7.80
C LEU A 22 -29.20 -3.08 -8.75
N ALA A 23 -29.51 -1.89 -8.24
CA ALA A 23 -29.73 -0.69 -9.07
C ALA A 23 -28.81 0.49 -8.74
N SER A 24 -28.06 0.47 -7.62
CA SER A 24 -27.26 1.62 -7.18
C SER A 24 -25.76 1.50 -7.38
N ASP A 25 -25.25 0.34 -7.78
CA ASP A 25 -23.80 0.07 -7.69
C ASP A 25 -23.09 0.15 -9.05
N TYR A 26 -23.76 0.71 -10.07
CA TYR A 26 -23.06 1.18 -11.28
C TYR A 26 -22.46 2.55 -10.96
N VAL A 27 -21.14 2.57 -10.68
CA VAL A 27 -20.36 3.80 -10.59
C VAL A 27 -20.20 4.33 -12.02
N PRO A 28 -20.82 5.46 -12.40
CA PRO A 28 -20.81 5.96 -13.79
C PRO A 28 -19.37 6.20 -14.27
N GLU A 29 -19.09 5.94 -15.56
CA GLU A 29 -17.79 6.20 -16.21
C GLU A 29 -17.26 7.63 -15.96
N GLU A 30 -18.14 8.59 -15.69
CA GLU A 30 -17.81 10.00 -15.46
C GLU A 30 -17.01 10.26 -14.16
N ASP A 31 -17.11 9.39 -13.15
CA ASP A 31 -16.36 9.50 -11.89
C ASP A 31 -14.91 8.94 -12.00
N TRP A 32 -14.52 8.43 -13.16
CA TRP A 32 -13.25 7.71 -13.39
C TRP A 32 -12.22 8.53 -14.15
N ASN A 33 -12.64 9.66 -14.73
CA ASN A 33 -11.79 10.42 -15.62
C ASN A 33 -10.87 11.34 -14.81
N VAL A 34 -9.84 10.75 -14.22
CA VAL A 34 -8.75 11.48 -13.59
C VAL A 34 -7.88 12.06 -14.71
N ASP A 35 -7.82 13.38 -14.82
CA ASP A 35 -6.93 14.05 -15.77
C ASP A 35 -5.48 13.87 -15.35
N VAL A 36 -4.88 12.79 -15.87
CA VAL A 36 -3.48 12.40 -15.68
C VAL A 36 -2.50 13.44 -16.23
N ASN A 37 -2.96 14.36 -17.07
CA ASN A 37 -2.15 15.43 -17.64
C ASN A 37 -2.26 16.74 -16.84
N SER A 38 -3.12 16.79 -15.83
CA SER A 38 -3.26 17.98 -14.97
C SER A 38 -1.92 18.31 -14.30
N THR A 39 -1.55 19.58 -14.32
CA THR A 39 -0.35 20.12 -13.65
C THR A 39 -0.76 21.03 -12.50
N TYR A 40 0.11 21.11 -11.48
CA TYR A 40 -0.06 22.07 -10.41
C TYR A 40 -0.06 23.50 -10.97
N GLU A 41 -0.99 24.33 -10.52
CA GLU A 41 -1.14 25.69 -11.01
C GLU A 41 0.15 26.51 -10.76
N GLY A 42 0.68 27.11 -11.83
CA GLY A 42 1.94 27.87 -11.79
C GLY A 42 3.21 27.04 -11.97
N TYR A 43 3.12 25.72 -12.13
CA TYR A 43 4.25 24.89 -12.54
C TYR A 43 4.59 25.11 -14.02
N ASP A 44 5.86 25.42 -14.31
CA ASP A 44 6.42 25.45 -15.66
C ASP A 44 7.38 24.27 -15.84
N GLU A 45 7.06 23.40 -16.80
CA GLU A 45 7.84 22.20 -17.14
C GLU A 45 9.25 22.51 -17.66
N ASN A 46 9.47 23.74 -18.15
CA ASN A 46 10.77 24.19 -18.63
C ASN A 46 11.55 24.98 -17.58
N SER A 47 10.99 25.15 -16.37
CA SER A 47 11.69 25.86 -15.31
C SER A 47 12.87 25.04 -14.81
N ASP A 48 14.07 25.54 -15.09
CA ASP A 48 15.35 25.05 -14.60
C ASP A 48 15.92 25.95 -13.49
N GLY A 49 15.18 26.99 -13.08
CA GLY A 49 15.59 28.00 -12.11
C GLY A 49 16.88 28.73 -12.52
N ASN A 50 17.23 28.70 -13.80
CA ASN A 50 18.56 29.06 -14.27
C ASN A 50 18.76 30.59 -14.26
N VAL A 51 19.50 31.02 -13.25
CA VAL A 51 19.87 32.40 -13.01
C VAL A 51 21.39 32.47 -13.01
N ASN A 52 21.93 33.18 -13.99
CA ASN A 52 23.36 33.39 -14.15
C ASN A 52 23.70 34.86 -13.86
N ILE A 53 24.23 35.10 -12.66
CA ILE A 53 24.65 36.44 -12.19
C ILE A 53 26.17 36.43 -12.07
N ASN A 54 26.85 37.31 -12.81
CA ASN A 54 28.30 37.41 -12.78
C ASN A 54 28.77 38.06 -11.46
N ILE A 55 29.69 37.42 -10.74
CA ILE A 55 30.19 37.88 -9.45
C ILE A 55 31.61 38.42 -9.61
N PRO A 56 31.83 39.73 -9.41
CA PRO A 56 33.16 40.33 -9.52
C PRO A 56 34.13 39.75 -8.47
N GLU A 57 35.40 39.53 -8.84
CA GLU A 57 36.44 39.04 -7.93
C GLU A 57 36.52 39.89 -6.65
N GLY A 58 36.47 39.23 -5.49
CA GLY A 58 36.55 39.86 -4.16
C GLY A 58 35.25 40.43 -3.60
N SER A 59 34.09 40.18 -4.21
CA SER A 59 32.77 40.54 -3.64
C SER A 59 32.24 39.52 -2.63
N GLU A 60 31.40 39.96 -1.68
CA GLU A 60 30.76 39.08 -0.66
C GLU A 60 29.57 38.28 -1.22
N GLY A 61 29.39 38.30 -2.55
CA GLY A 61 28.31 37.65 -3.29
C GLY A 61 28.26 36.12 -3.24
N GLY A 62 29.34 35.47 -2.80
CA GLY A 62 29.56 34.03 -2.98
C GLY A 62 28.58 33.11 -2.24
N SER A 63 28.13 33.49 -1.03
CA SER A 63 27.21 32.66 -0.24
C SER A 63 25.83 32.52 -0.88
N GLU A 64 25.22 33.63 -1.29
CA GLU A 64 23.89 33.64 -1.90
C GLU A 64 23.92 32.97 -3.29
N MET A 65 25.05 33.06 -3.99
CA MET A 65 25.22 32.35 -5.26
C MET A 65 25.32 30.85 -5.07
N SER A 66 26.04 30.40 -4.03
CA SER A 66 26.05 29.00 -3.62
C SER A 66 24.64 28.53 -3.24
N ASP A 67 23.89 29.34 -2.50
CA ASP A 67 22.50 29.02 -2.10
C ASP A 67 21.53 28.95 -3.29
N ILE A 68 21.75 29.76 -4.34
CA ILE A 68 21.00 29.72 -5.60
C ILE A 68 21.37 28.47 -6.39
N GLN A 69 22.67 28.14 -6.51
CA GLN A 69 23.14 26.93 -7.20
C GLN A 69 22.63 25.65 -6.53
N ASP A 70 22.59 25.62 -5.19
CA ASP A 70 22.01 24.54 -4.39
C ASP A 70 20.50 24.40 -4.59
N LYS A 71 19.77 25.50 -4.81
CA LYS A 71 18.33 25.44 -5.12
C LYS A 71 18.09 25.01 -6.57
N GLN A 72 18.92 25.45 -7.52
CA GLN A 72 18.90 24.98 -8.91
C GLN A 72 19.19 23.48 -9.03
N SER A 73 20.12 22.95 -8.26
CA SER A 73 20.36 21.49 -8.21
C SER A 73 19.14 20.75 -7.67
N LYS A 74 18.49 21.28 -6.62
CA LYS A 74 17.23 20.72 -6.08
C LYS A 74 16.07 20.77 -7.08
N ILE A 75 15.92 21.85 -7.86
CA ILE A 75 14.93 21.93 -8.94
C ILE A 75 15.20 20.87 -10.00
N ARG A 76 16.46 20.72 -10.43
CA ARG A 76 16.84 19.68 -11.40
C ARG A 76 16.50 18.28 -10.89
N SER A 77 16.88 17.95 -9.65
CA SER A 77 16.53 16.67 -9.04
C SER A 77 15.01 16.47 -8.90
N ALA A 78 14.27 17.51 -8.51
CA ALA A 78 12.81 17.45 -8.41
C ALA A 78 12.16 17.25 -9.78
N ASN A 79 12.64 17.91 -10.84
CA ASN A 79 12.16 17.72 -12.21
C ASN A 79 12.47 16.31 -12.75
N GLU A 80 13.65 15.75 -12.45
CA GLU A 80 13.96 14.35 -12.77
C GLU A 80 13.00 13.38 -12.05
N GLU A 81 12.69 13.64 -10.78
CA GLU A 81 11.73 12.84 -10.01
C GLU A 81 10.29 12.98 -10.54
N ILE A 82 9.89 14.18 -10.95
CA ILE A 82 8.62 14.42 -11.66
C ILE A 82 8.56 13.63 -12.97
N GLN A 83 9.65 13.60 -13.76
CA GLN A 83 9.70 12.79 -14.98
C GLN A 83 9.62 11.28 -14.68
N ASN A 84 10.27 10.82 -13.61
CA ASN A 84 10.15 9.43 -13.15
C ASN A 84 8.70 9.10 -12.76
N GLN A 85 8.05 9.98 -11.99
CA GLN A 85 6.66 9.82 -11.60
C GLN A 85 5.71 9.86 -12.81
N ARG A 86 5.97 10.72 -13.81
CA ARG A 86 5.22 10.72 -15.08
C ARG A 86 5.32 9.38 -15.81
N ARG A 87 6.52 8.79 -15.88
CA ARG A 87 6.70 7.44 -16.45
C ARG A 87 5.98 6.35 -15.64
N VAL A 88 5.95 6.47 -14.31
CA VAL A 88 5.18 5.55 -13.45
C VAL A 88 3.69 5.69 -13.72
N ILE A 89 3.17 6.91 -13.80
CA ILE A 89 1.75 7.19 -14.13
C ILE A 89 1.41 6.68 -15.53
N GLU A 90 2.29 6.87 -16.51
CA GLU A 90 2.10 6.37 -17.88
C GLU A 90 2.06 4.84 -17.93
N ASN A 91 2.98 4.15 -17.25
CA ASN A 91 2.93 2.69 -17.13
C ASN A 91 1.67 2.20 -16.39
N LYS A 92 1.22 2.93 -15.37
CA LYS A 92 -0.06 2.65 -14.69
C LYS A 92 -1.25 2.84 -15.63
N ASN A 93 -1.21 3.82 -16.53
CA ASN A 93 -2.24 3.99 -17.56
C ASN A 93 -2.28 2.83 -18.57
N LEU A 94 -1.14 2.24 -18.92
CA LEU A 94 -1.12 1.02 -19.74
C LEU A 94 -1.76 -0.16 -19.01
N ASN A 95 -1.47 -0.33 -17.71
CA ASN A 95 -2.11 -1.36 -16.88
C ASN A 95 -3.62 -1.08 -16.66
N LEU A 96 -4.03 0.19 -16.67
CA LEU A 96 -5.42 0.61 -16.58
C LEU A 96 -6.21 0.11 -17.80
N GLU A 97 -5.62 0.11 -18.99
CA GLU A 97 -6.26 -0.46 -20.19
C GLU A 97 -6.49 -1.97 -20.05
N GLU A 98 -5.55 -2.70 -19.44
CA GLU A 98 -5.73 -4.12 -19.12
C GLU A 98 -6.83 -4.32 -18.07
N ALA A 99 -6.91 -3.44 -17.07
CA ALA A 99 -7.95 -3.47 -16.07
C ALA A 99 -9.35 -3.20 -16.66
N TYR A 100 -9.48 -2.26 -17.60
CA TYR A 100 -10.74 -2.04 -18.32
C TYR A 100 -11.19 -3.29 -19.10
N LYS A 101 -10.27 -4.01 -19.75
CA LYS A 101 -10.58 -5.29 -20.40
C LYS A 101 -11.10 -6.35 -19.41
N LYS A 102 -10.56 -6.36 -18.18
CA LYS A 102 -11.06 -7.24 -17.10
C LYS A 102 -12.44 -6.81 -16.62
N LEU A 103 -12.70 -5.51 -16.50
CA LEU A 103 -14.03 -4.98 -16.14
C LEU A 103 -15.09 -5.33 -17.19
N ASP A 104 -14.76 -5.26 -18.48
CA ASP A 104 -15.64 -5.73 -19.56
C ASP A 104 -15.92 -7.23 -19.43
N GLY A 105 -14.90 -8.02 -19.10
CA GLY A 105 -15.03 -9.46 -18.83
C GLY A 105 -16.01 -9.76 -17.70
N PHE A 106 -15.86 -9.08 -16.56
CA PHE A 106 -16.79 -9.18 -15.43
C PHE A 106 -18.21 -8.79 -15.83
N GLN A 107 -18.38 -7.74 -16.63
CA GLN A 107 -19.70 -7.29 -17.06
C GLN A 107 -20.42 -8.36 -17.92
N VAL A 108 -19.68 -8.99 -18.85
CA VAL A 108 -20.22 -10.07 -19.68
C VAL A 108 -20.63 -11.28 -18.82
N GLU A 109 -19.83 -11.64 -17.81
CA GLU A 109 -20.12 -12.73 -16.89
C GLU A 109 -21.36 -12.43 -16.02
N MET A 110 -21.43 -11.24 -15.43
CA MET A 110 -22.59 -10.79 -14.66
C MET A 110 -23.88 -10.79 -15.50
N ASP A 111 -23.84 -10.33 -16.74
CA ASP A 111 -25.01 -10.31 -17.62
C ASP A 111 -25.50 -11.73 -17.96
N LYS A 112 -24.56 -12.66 -18.13
CA LYS A 112 -24.88 -14.08 -18.32
C LYS A 112 -25.55 -14.66 -17.07
N LEU A 113 -24.96 -14.44 -15.89
CA LEU A 113 -25.51 -14.90 -14.62
C LEU A 113 -26.90 -14.32 -14.35
N ARG A 114 -27.10 -13.03 -14.58
CA ARG A 114 -28.41 -12.35 -14.46
C ARG A 114 -29.46 -12.99 -15.36
N LYS A 115 -29.13 -13.28 -16.63
CA LYS A 115 -30.06 -13.97 -17.56
C LYS A 115 -30.43 -15.37 -17.07
N GLU A 116 -29.47 -16.11 -16.53
CA GLU A 116 -29.71 -17.45 -15.99
C GLU A 116 -30.56 -17.42 -14.71
N ILE A 117 -30.30 -16.49 -13.80
CA ILE A 117 -31.10 -16.23 -12.60
C ILE A 117 -32.53 -15.85 -12.96
N ASP A 118 -32.72 -14.94 -13.92
CA ASP A 118 -34.05 -14.52 -14.39
C ASP A 118 -34.85 -15.68 -14.99
N LYS A 119 -34.18 -16.56 -15.74
CA LYS A 119 -34.80 -17.78 -16.26
C LYS A 119 -35.21 -18.71 -15.13
N LEU A 120 -34.31 -19.01 -14.19
CA LEU A 120 -34.60 -19.85 -13.02
C LEU A 120 -35.75 -19.29 -12.19
N LYS A 121 -35.81 -17.98 -11.98
CA LYS A 121 -36.89 -17.30 -11.26
C LYS A 121 -38.24 -17.48 -11.95
N LYS A 122 -38.28 -17.41 -13.29
CA LYS A 122 -39.50 -17.69 -14.07
C LYS A 122 -39.92 -19.16 -13.95
N ASP A 123 -38.96 -20.08 -14.04
CA ASP A 123 -39.20 -21.52 -13.95
C ASP A 123 -39.70 -21.93 -12.56
N ILE A 124 -39.08 -21.40 -11.49
CA ILE A 124 -39.50 -21.58 -10.09
C ILE A 124 -40.94 -21.10 -9.92
N LYS A 125 -41.26 -19.88 -10.38
CA LYS A 125 -42.62 -19.33 -10.28
C LYS A 125 -43.66 -20.19 -11.01
N ALA A 126 -43.33 -20.72 -12.18
CA ALA A 126 -44.20 -21.61 -12.93
C ALA A 126 -44.41 -22.95 -12.20
N LEU A 127 -43.34 -23.50 -11.62
CA LEU A 127 -43.38 -24.75 -10.85
C LEU A 127 -44.19 -24.60 -9.56
N GLU A 128 -43.99 -23.52 -8.81
CA GLU A 128 -44.79 -23.19 -7.62
C GLU A 128 -46.28 -23.07 -7.93
N LYS A 129 -46.63 -22.45 -9.06
CA LYS A 129 -48.01 -22.37 -9.53
C LYS A 129 -48.58 -23.77 -9.80
N SER A 130 -47.85 -24.62 -10.51
CA SER A 130 -48.27 -25.99 -10.80
C SER A 130 -48.43 -26.84 -9.53
N ILE A 131 -47.52 -26.69 -8.56
CA ILE A 131 -47.63 -27.33 -7.24
C ILE A 131 -48.92 -26.88 -6.55
N SER A 132 -49.20 -25.57 -6.53
CA SER A 132 -50.42 -25.04 -5.90
C SER A 132 -51.70 -25.58 -6.54
N GLU A 133 -51.72 -25.70 -7.87
CA GLU A 133 -52.85 -26.29 -8.61
C GLU A 133 -53.02 -27.78 -8.28
N ASN A 134 -51.93 -28.55 -8.23
CA ASN A 134 -51.96 -29.96 -7.89
C ASN A 134 -52.30 -30.21 -6.41
N GLU A 135 -51.92 -29.32 -5.50
CA GLU A 135 -52.32 -29.39 -4.09
C GLU A 135 -53.83 -29.24 -3.93
N LYS A 136 -54.44 -28.28 -4.64
CA LYS A 136 -55.90 -28.12 -4.69
C LYS A 136 -56.57 -29.36 -5.29
N LYS A 137 -56.08 -29.85 -6.43
CA LYS A 137 -56.60 -31.07 -7.08
C LYS A 137 -56.56 -32.28 -6.14
N LYS A 138 -55.45 -32.45 -5.41
CA LYS A 138 -55.28 -33.50 -4.42
C LYS A 138 -56.32 -33.41 -3.29
N ASP A 139 -56.58 -32.20 -2.77
CA ASP A 139 -57.61 -31.98 -1.74
C ASP A 139 -59.03 -32.26 -2.28
N ASP A 140 -59.34 -31.81 -3.51
CA ASP A 140 -60.64 -32.07 -4.16
C ASP A 140 -60.89 -33.56 -4.41
N LEU A 141 -59.88 -34.29 -4.89
CA LEU A 141 -59.97 -35.74 -5.09
C LEU A 141 -60.17 -36.49 -3.77
N LEU A 142 -59.47 -36.08 -2.71
CA LEU A 142 -59.63 -36.65 -1.38
C LEU A 142 -61.06 -36.44 -0.84
N ASN A 143 -61.59 -35.23 -0.97
CA ASN A 143 -62.96 -34.91 -0.56
C ASN A 143 -63.99 -35.72 -1.34
N LYS A 144 -63.84 -35.82 -2.68
CA LYS A 144 -64.70 -36.65 -3.53
C LYS A 144 -64.65 -38.13 -3.15
N LEU A 145 -63.45 -38.67 -2.91
CA LEU A 145 -63.27 -40.07 -2.53
C LEU A 145 -63.92 -40.34 -1.16
N ASN A 146 -63.69 -39.48 -0.17
CA ASN A 146 -64.29 -39.61 1.17
C ASN A 146 -65.82 -39.55 1.12
N HIS A 147 -66.38 -38.63 0.31
CA HIS A 147 -67.83 -38.54 0.13
C HIS A 147 -68.41 -39.83 -0.48
N LYS A 148 -67.76 -40.40 -1.50
CA LYS A 148 -68.19 -41.67 -2.12
C LYS A 148 -68.06 -42.86 -1.17
N ILE A 149 -66.98 -42.92 -0.39
CA ILE A 149 -66.79 -43.93 0.66
C ILE A 149 -67.93 -43.85 1.68
N GLU A 150 -68.33 -42.65 2.07
CA GLU A 150 -69.41 -42.45 3.05
C GLU A 150 -70.77 -42.91 2.52
N ILE A 151 -71.08 -42.61 1.25
CA ILE A 151 -72.28 -43.15 0.57
C ILE A 151 -72.23 -44.68 0.56
N PHE A 152 -71.09 -45.25 0.16
CA PHE A 152 -70.91 -46.69 0.08
C PHE A 152 -71.08 -47.38 1.45
N LYS A 153 -70.52 -46.79 2.52
CA LYS A 153 -70.68 -47.27 3.91
C LYS A 153 -72.15 -47.29 4.32
N LYS A 154 -72.90 -46.22 4.09
CA LYS A 154 -74.34 -46.15 4.42
C LYS A 154 -75.13 -47.23 3.68
N ARG A 155 -74.79 -47.48 2.40
CA ARG A 155 -75.43 -48.52 1.60
C ARG A 155 -75.12 -49.93 2.13
N ILE A 156 -73.87 -50.22 2.48
CA ILE A 156 -73.48 -51.49 3.13
C ILE A 156 -74.23 -51.68 4.45
N ASP A 157 -74.31 -50.63 5.28
CA ASP A 157 -75.03 -50.68 6.56
C ASP A 157 -76.52 -51.03 6.38
N VAL A 158 -77.19 -50.40 5.42
CA VAL A 158 -78.59 -50.74 5.05
C VAL A 158 -78.71 -52.18 4.53
N MET A 159 -77.81 -52.61 3.65
CA MET A 159 -77.82 -53.99 3.13
C MET A 159 -77.64 -55.02 4.26
N TYR A 160 -76.78 -54.73 5.23
CA TYR A 160 -76.52 -55.63 6.36
C TYR A 160 -77.69 -55.67 7.35
N LYS A 161 -78.32 -54.52 7.64
CA LYS A 161 -79.53 -54.46 8.48
C LYS A 161 -80.69 -55.25 7.88
N ASN A 162 -80.76 -55.32 6.55
CA ASN A 162 -81.81 -56.00 5.79
C ASN A 162 -81.41 -57.42 5.32
N ARG A 163 -80.42 -58.06 5.95
CA ARG A 163 -79.81 -59.34 5.52
C ARG A 163 -80.78 -60.53 5.37
N ASN A 164 -81.95 -60.50 6.03
CA ASN A 164 -82.97 -61.55 5.92
C ASN A 164 -83.95 -61.36 4.75
N THR A 165 -83.94 -60.20 4.09
CA THR A 165 -84.72 -59.90 2.88
C THR A 165 -83.75 -59.80 1.69
N GLY A 166 -83.27 -60.95 1.21
CA GLY A 166 -82.42 -60.99 0.01
C GLY A 166 -83.18 -60.51 -1.23
N TYR A 167 -82.44 -60.21 -2.31
CA TYR A 167 -83.03 -59.83 -3.59
C TYR A 167 -84.04 -60.88 -4.11
N VAL A 168 -83.78 -62.17 -3.88
CA VAL A 168 -84.65 -63.26 -4.31
C VAL A 168 -86.01 -63.27 -3.58
N PRO A 169 -86.10 -63.28 -2.23
CA PRO A 169 -87.37 -63.11 -1.52
C PRO A 169 -88.15 -61.83 -1.87
N MET A 170 -87.45 -60.72 -2.14
CA MET A 170 -88.09 -59.45 -2.49
C MET A 170 -88.67 -59.44 -3.91
N LEU A 171 -88.06 -60.19 -4.85
CA LEU A 171 -88.62 -60.42 -6.18
C LEU A 171 -89.79 -61.40 -6.13
N LEU A 172 -89.69 -62.48 -5.35
CA LEU A 172 -90.73 -63.52 -5.26
C LEU A 172 -91.97 -63.10 -4.44
N SER A 173 -91.93 -61.96 -3.75
CA SER A 173 -93.06 -61.35 -3.04
C SER A 173 -93.83 -60.32 -3.89
N SER A 174 -93.60 -60.29 -5.21
CA SER A 174 -94.35 -59.45 -6.14
C SER A 174 -95.82 -59.88 -6.25
N ASN A 175 -96.73 -58.92 -6.42
CA ASN A 175 -98.17 -59.20 -6.54
C ASN A 175 -98.58 -59.71 -7.93
N ASP A 176 -97.88 -59.26 -8.99
CA ASP A 176 -98.13 -59.62 -10.39
C ASP A 176 -96.83 -59.50 -11.24
N VAL A 177 -96.94 -59.79 -12.54
CA VAL A 177 -95.79 -59.79 -13.48
C VAL A 177 -95.23 -58.37 -13.70
N ASP A 178 -96.07 -57.34 -13.68
CA ASP A 178 -95.65 -55.94 -13.90
C ASP A 178 -94.90 -55.40 -12.68
N ASP A 179 -95.36 -55.72 -11.46
CA ASP A 179 -94.68 -55.44 -10.18
C ASP A 179 -93.35 -56.20 -10.11
N PHE A 180 -93.32 -57.48 -10.53
CA PHE A 180 -92.09 -58.27 -10.62
C PHE A 180 -91.05 -57.63 -11.55
N LEU A 181 -91.43 -57.26 -12.77
CA LEU A 181 -90.53 -56.65 -13.74
C LEU A 181 -90.04 -55.25 -13.29
N SER A 182 -90.88 -54.48 -12.62
CA SER A 182 -90.52 -53.18 -12.04
C SER A 182 -89.49 -53.32 -10.92
N ARG A 183 -89.67 -54.31 -10.03
CA ARG A 183 -88.71 -54.65 -8.96
C ARG A 183 -87.39 -55.18 -9.52
N LEU A 184 -87.44 -56.06 -10.52
CA LEU A 184 -86.26 -56.59 -11.20
C LEU A 184 -85.43 -55.49 -11.85
N THR A 185 -86.10 -54.58 -12.57
CA THR A 185 -85.46 -53.39 -13.17
C THR A 185 -84.82 -52.52 -12.10
N THR A 186 -85.54 -52.25 -11.01
CA THR A 186 -85.04 -51.44 -9.89
C THR A 186 -83.80 -52.07 -9.25
N MET A 187 -83.81 -53.38 -8.98
CA MET A 187 -82.66 -54.10 -8.42
C MET A 187 -81.45 -54.08 -9.36
N LYS A 188 -81.67 -54.25 -10.66
CA LYS A 188 -80.60 -54.13 -11.66
C LYS A 188 -79.97 -52.74 -11.64
N SER A 189 -80.79 -51.68 -11.59
CA SER A 189 -80.29 -50.30 -11.48
C SER A 189 -79.50 -50.05 -10.20
N VAL A 190 -79.94 -50.62 -9.06
CA VAL A 190 -79.22 -50.53 -7.77
C VAL A 190 -77.85 -51.22 -7.85
N ALA A 191 -77.79 -52.45 -8.38
CA ALA A 191 -76.55 -53.19 -8.53
C ALA A 191 -75.58 -52.53 -9.53
N GLN A 192 -76.12 -51.96 -10.61
CA GLN A 192 -75.34 -51.18 -11.57
C GLN A 192 -74.75 -49.94 -10.90
N TYR A 193 -75.56 -49.18 -10.16
CA TYR A 193 -75.09 -48.02 -9.40
C TYR A 193 -73.96 -48.37 -8.42
N ASP A 194 -74.05 -49.49 -7.69
CA ASP A 194 -73.00 -49.93 -6.77
C ASP A 194 -71.70 -50.31 -7.50
N THR A 195 -71.83 -50.97 -8.65
CA THR A 195 -70.69 -51.32 -9.51
C THR A 195 -69.99 -50.05 -10.01
N ASP A 196 -70.77 -49.08 -10.47
CA ASP A 196 -70.28 -47.79 -10.97
C ASP A 196 -69.65 -46.96 -9.84
N LEU A 197 -70.26 -46.93 -8.65
CA LEU A 197 -69.71 -46.25 -7.47
C LEU A 197 -68.33 -46.82 -7.08
N ILE A 198 -68.18 -48.15 -7.04
CA ILE A 198 -66.89 -48.80 -6.75
C ILE A 198 -65.87 -48.49 -7.84
N LYS A 199 -66.27 -48.52 -9.11
CA LYS A 199 -65.40 -48.18 -10.25
C LYS A 199 -64.89 -46.74 -10.13
N GLU A 200 -65.80 -45.79 -9.94
CA GLU A 200 -65.46 -44.38 -9.77
C GLU A 200 -64.57 -44.14 -8.55
N MET A 201 -64.80 -44.84 -7.43
CA MET A 201 -63.92 -44.78 -6.25
C MET A 201 -62.50 -45.26 -6.57
N LYS A 202 -62.36 -46.38 -7.29
CA LYS A 202 -61.06 -46.90 -7.70
C LYS A 202 -60.33 -45.93 -8.63
N GLU A 203 -61.04 -45.36 -9.60
CA GLU A 203 -60.50 -44.36 -10.53
C GLU A 203 -60.08 -43.08 -9.81
N THR A 204 -60.93 -42.55 -8.92
CA THR A 204 -60.62 -41.36 -8.10
C THR A 204 -59.39 -41.61 -7.21
N LYS A 205 -59.29 -42.80 -6.59
CA LYS A 205 -58.13 -43.18 -5.77
C LYS A 205 -56.85 -43.24 -6.61
N LYS A 206 -56.90 -43.83 -7.81
CA LYS A 206 -55.76 -43.89 -8.71
C LYS A 206 -55.28 -42.48 -9.11
N GLU A 207 -56.21 -41.58 -9.45
CA GLU A 207 -55.86 -40.19 -9.79
C GLU A 207 -55.26 -39.43 -8.59
N TYR A 208 -55.79 -39.66 -7.39
CA TYR A 208 -55.25 -39.10 -6.14
C TYR A 208 -53.80 -39.57 -5.89
N GLU A 209 -53.54 -40.88 -6.01
CA GLU A 209 -52.20 -41.45 -5.83
C GLU A 209 -51.20 -40.93 -6.88
N LEU A 210 -51.62 -40.82 -8.14
CA LEU A 210 -50.80 -40.21 -9.20
C LEU A 210 -50.47 -38.74 -8.90
N THR A 211 -51.46 -37.97 -8.42
CA THR A 211 -51.26 -36.56 -8.05
C THR A 211 -50.27 -36.42 -6.88
N LEU A 212 -50.29 -37.34 -5.91
CA LEU A 212 -49.31 -37.36 -4.82
C LEU A 212 -47.87 -37.62 -5.31
N VAL A 213 -47.70 -38.56 -6.25
CA VAL A 213 -46.39 -38.85 -6.85
C VAL A 213 -45.88 -37.64 -7.64
N GLN A 214 -46.75 -37.01 -8.44
CA GLN A 214 -46.42 -35.79 -9.17
C GLN A 214 -46.00 -34.65 -8.23
N LEU A 215 -46.78 -34.41 -7.16
CA LEU A 215 -46.45 -33.40 -6.16
C LEU A 215 -45.09 -33.66 -5.48
N LYS A 216 -44.78 -34.92 -5.18
CA LYS A 216 -43.47 -35.28 -4.60
C LYS A 216 -42.34 -34.94 -5.57
N GLY A 217 -42.46 -35.34 -6.83
CA GLY A 217 -41.48 -35.02 -7.87
C GLY A 217 -41.30 -33.51 -8.06
N GLN A 218 -42.41 -32.76 -8.19
CA GLN A 218 -42.39 -31.31 -8.35
C GLN A 218 -41.73 -30.60 -7.16
N LYS A 219 -41.98 -31.04 -5.91
CA LYS A 219 -41.34 -30.48 -4.71
C LYS A 219 -39.83 -30.74 -4.70
N THR A 220 -39.39 -31.93 -5.11
CA THR A 220 -37.95 -32.22 -5.28
C THR A 220 -37.32 -31.34 -6.35
N SER A 221 -37.95 -31.19 -7.52
CA SER A 221 -37.46 -30.30 -8.58
C SER A 221 -37.45 -28.83 -8.15
N LEU A 222 -38.40 -28.40 -7.32
CA LEU A 222 -38.43 -27.04 -6.76
C LEU A 222 -37.24 -26.83 -5.81
N ASP A 223 -36.98 -27.78 -4.90
CA ASP A 223 -35.85 -27.69 -3.98
C ASP A 223 -34.51 -27.64 -4.74
N GLU A 224 -34.36 -28.41 -5.82
CA GLU A 224 -33.18 -28.38 -6.68
C GLU A 224 -33.04 -27.06 -7.44
N ALA A 225 -34.13 -26.55 -8.03
CA ALA A 225 -34.14 -25.27 -8.73
C ALA A 225 -33.81 -24.11 -7.78
N MET A 226 -34.34 -24.11 -6.54
CA MET A 226 -34.03 -23.11 -5.52
C MET A 226 -32.56 -23.17 -5.08
N LYS A 227 -31.98 -24.37 -4.93
CA LYS A 227 -30.53 -24.50 -4.65
C LYS A 227 -29.69 -23.92 -5.78
N ASN A 228 -30.04 -24.21 -7.03
CA ASN A 228 -29.33 -23.68 -8.20
C ASN A 228 -29.47 -22.14 -8.29
N TYR A 229 -30.67 -21.60 -8.03
CA TYR A 229 -30.89 -20.16 -7.95
C TYR A 229 -29.98 -19.51 -6.90
N ASN A 230 -29.96 -20.03 -5.66
CA ASN A 230 -29.13 -19.49 -4.59
C ASN A 230 -27.62 -19.57 -4.91
N TYR A 231 -27.18 -20.66 -5.55
CA TYR A 231 -25.80 -20.82 -5.97
C TYR A 231 -25.39 -19.75 -6.98
N LYS A 232 -26.23 -19.50 -8.00
CA LYS A 232 -25.97 -18.46 -9.00
C LYS A 232 -26.08 -17.04 -8.46
N GLU A 233 -26.98 -16.82 -7.51
CA GLU A 233 -27.08 -15.54 -6.81
C GLU A 233 -25.82 -15.25 -6.00
N ALA A 234 -25.25 -16.25 -5.32
CA ALA A 234 -23.96 -16.13 -4.63
C ALA A 234 -22.80 -15.88 -5.61
N GLU A 235 -22.73 -16.64 -6.70
CA GLU A 235 -21.72 -16.46 -7.76
C GLU A 235 -21.75 -15.04 -8.34
N LEU A 236 -22.95 -14.50 -8.61
CA LEU A 236 -23.10 -13.10 -9.07
C LEU A 236 -22.62 -12.08 -8.02
N MET A 237 -22.85 -12.34 -6.74
CA MET A 237 -22.40 -11.44 -5.66
C MET A 237 -20.87 -11.47 -5.51
N ASP A 238 -20.26 -12.64 -5.64
CA ASP A 238 -18.80 -12.78 -5.63
C ASP A 238 -18.18 -12.02 -6.82
N THR A 239 -18.74 -12.15 -8.03
CA THR A 239 -18.28 -11.38 -9.22
C THR A 239 -18.41 -9.86 -9.01
N ILE A 240 -19.51 -9.39 -8.40
CA ILE A 240 -19.70 -7.96 -8.09
C ILE A 240 -18.65 -7.48 -7.08
N ALA A 241 -18.35 -8.29 -6.06
CA ALA A 241 -17.33 -7.96 -5.07
C ALA A 241 -15.93 -7.87 -5.71
N ASP A 242 -15.56 -8.85 -6.52
CA ASP A 242 -14.28 -8.88 -7.25
C ASP A 242 -14.14 -7.67 -8.18
N GLN A 243 -15.22 -7.32 -8.90
CA GLN A 243 -15.25 -6.13 -9.74
C GLN A 243 -15.00 -4.87 -8.90
N LYS A 244 -15.70 -4.70 -7.77
CA LYS A 244 -15.58 -3.53 -6.90
C LYS A 244 -14.18 -3.40 -6.29
N ASP A 245 -13.58 -4.51 -5.86
CA ASP A 245 -12.24 -4.51 -5.28
C ASP A 245 -11.19 -4.09 -6.31
N LEU A 246 -11.29 -4.57 -7.56
CA LEU A 246 -10.42 -4.15 -8.65
C LEU A 246 -10.51 -2.63 -8.88
N ILE A 247 -11.72 -2.08 -8.87
CA ILE A 247 -11.97 -0.63 -9.05
C ILE A 247 -11.31 0.17 -7.93
N SER A 248 -11.51 -0.26 -6.68
CA SER A 248 -10.97 0.43 -5.51
C SER A 248 -9.45 0.47 -5.53
N VAL A 249 -8.79 -0.62 -5.93
CA VAL A 249 -7.32 -0.69 -6.03
C VAL A 249 -6.81 0.31 -7.06
N ILE A 250 -7.41 0.31 -8.26
CA ILE A 250 -7.03 1.22 -9.35
C ILE A 250 -7.18 2.68 -8.94
N GLN A 251 -8.33 3.06 -8.38
CA GLN A 251 -8.60 4.43 -7.92
C GLN A 251 -7.60 4.86 -6.84
N HIS A 252 -7.30 3.98 -5.89
CA HIS A 252 -6.39 4.30 -4.81
C HIS A 252 -4.96 4.51 -5.33
N GLU A 253 -4.47 3.62 -6.17
CA GLU A 253 -3.10 3.68 -6.71
C GLU A 253 -2.86 4.89 -7.62
N LEU A 254 -3.87 5.29 -8.40
CA LEU A 254 -3.78 6.46 -9.28
C LEU A 254 -3.78 7.75 -8.47
N LYS A 255 -4.66 7.84 -7.46
CA LYS A 255 -4.74 9.01 -6.57
C LYS A 255 -3.44 9.25 -5.83
N LEU A 256 -2.82 8.21 -5.26
CA LEU A 256 -1.56 8.34 -4.52
C LEU A 256 -0.43 8.87 -5.41
N SER A 257 -0.29 8.35 -6.62
CA SER A 257 0.75 8.82 -7.55
C SER A 257 0.50 10.25 -8.04
N LEU A 258 -0.76 10.65 -8.25
CA LEU A 258 -1.09 12.02 -8.63
C LEU A 258 -0.80 13.01 -7.48
N GLU A 259 -1.14 12.65 -6.25
CA GLU A 259 -0.83 13.46 -5.06
C GLU A 259 0.69 13.62 -4.85
N GLU A 260 1.46 12.56 -5.11
CA GLU A 260 2.92 12.60 -5.05
C GLU A 260 3.51 13.52 -6.12
N LYS A 261 3.06 13.40 -7.38
CA LYS A 261 3.45 14.30 -8.47
C LYS A 261 3.13 15.76 -8.15
N ASN A 262 1.92 16.05 -7.67
CA ASN A 262 1.49 17.41 -7.35
C ASN A 262 2.30 18.03 -6.20
N LYS A 263 2.75 17.23 -5.22
CA LYS A 263 3.65 17.72 -4.16
C LYS A 263 5.01 18.13 -4.71
N LEU A 264 5.56 17.37 -5.65
CA LEU A 264 6.83 17.69 -6.31
C LEU A 264 6.71 18.94 -7.19
N GLU A 265 5.65 19.04 -8.00
CA GLU A 265 5.40 20.22 -8.84
C GLU A 265 5.23 21.49 -7.98
N LYS A 266 4.49 21.40 -6.87
CA LYS A 266 4.41 22.50 -5.89
C LYS A 266 5.78 22.88 -5.33
N ARG A 267 6.64 21.90 -5.04
CA ARG A 267 7.98 22.15 -4.50
C ARG A 267 8.88 22.89 -5.49
N VAL A 268 8.75 22.60 -6.79
CA VAL A 268 9.46 23.33 -7.85
C VAL A 268 9.03 24.80 -7.85
N VAL A 269 7.72 25.07 -7.85
CA VAL A 269 7.18 26.44 -7.80
C VAL A 269 7.68 27.22 -6.59
N GLU A 270 7.72 26.60 -5.41
CA GLU A 270 8.27 27.21 -4.19
C GLU A 270 9.76 27.56 -4.35
N LEU A 271 10.58 26.62 -4.84
CA LEU A 271 12.01 26.83 -5.03
C LEU A 271 12.32 27.92 -6.07
N ASP A 272 11.55 27.99 -7.15
CA ASP A 272 11.68 29.06 -8.16
C ASP A 272 11.36 30.43 -7.60
N SER A 273 10.34 30.53 -6.74
CA SER A 273 10.01 31.77 -6.05
C SER A 273 11.14 32.20 -5.09
N GLU A 274 11.75 31.25 -4.39
CA GLU A 274 12.89 31.50 -3.51
C GLU A 274 14.12 31.96 -4.30
N ILE A 275 14.46 31.27 -5.39
CA ILE A 275 15.56 31.65 -6.30
C ILE A 275 15.34 33.07 -6.80
N SER A 276 14.15 33.38 -7.32
CA SER A 276 13.81 34.72 -7.82
C SER A 276 14.07 35.80 -6.76
N SER A 277 13.65 35.54 -5.51
CA SER A 277 13.86 36.48 -4.39
C SER A 277 15.34 36.63 -4.00
N LEU A 278 16.11 35.54 -4.01
CA LEU A 278 17.53 35.54 -3.69
C LEU A 278 18.36 36.23 -4.78
N SER A 279 18.03 35.95 -6.04
CA SER A 279 18.66 36.57 -7.21
C SER A 279 18.44 38.08 -7.23
N GLN A 280 17.24 38.54 -6.87
CA GLN A 280 16.96 39.98 -6.72
C GLN A 280 17.82 40.60 -5.60
N LYS A 281 17.83 40.00 -4.40
CA LYS A 281 18.64 40.49 -3.27
C LYS A 281 20.14 40.53 -3.59
N LEU A 282 20.63 39.51 -4.28
CA LEU A 282 22.04 39.43 -4.70
C LEU A 282 22.37 40.57 -5.67
N LYS A 283 21.51 40.81 -6.67
CA LYS A 283 21.68 41.91 -7.61
C LYS A 283 21.71 43.28 -6.91
N GLU A 284 20.76 43.54 -6.01
CA GLU A 284 20.71 44.78 -5.23
C GLU A 284 21.94 44.97 -4.31
N ARG A 285 22.56 43.90 -3.83
CA ARG A 285 23.79 43.99 -3.05
C ARG A 285 25.01 44.27 -3.94
N LEU A 286 25.15 43.56 -5.06
CA LEU A 286 26.25 43.77 -5.99
C LEU A 286 26.26 45.21 -6.53
N GLU A 287 25.07 45.76 -6.86
CA GLU A 287 24.93 47.16 -7.27
C GLU A 287 25.36 48.14 -6.17
N ARG A 288 25.05 47.84 -4.89
CA ARG A 288 25.49 48.65 -3.75
C ARG A 288 27.01 48.59 -3.53
N GLU A 289 27.60 47.40 -3.59
CA GLU A 289 29.05 47.23 -3.47
C GLU A 289 29.82 47.90 -4.61
N GLU A 290 29.30 47.86 -5.84
CA GLU A 290 29.89 48.55 -6.97
C GLU A 290 29.81 50.08 -6.80
N ALA A 291 28.65 50.60 -6.39
CA ALA A 291 28.49 52.02 -6.09
C ALA A 291 29.44 52.49 -4.96
N GLU A 292 29.62 51.67 -3.92
CA GLU A 292 30.56 51.95 -2.84
C GLU A 292 32.03 51.92 -3.31
N ARG A 293 32.41 50.91 -4.10
CA ARG A 293 33.76 50.84 -4.72
C ARG A 293 34.04 52.05 -5.61
N GLN A 294 33.07 52.48 -6.41
CA GLN A 294 33.19 53.68 -7.24
C GLN A 294 33.34 54.93 -6.36
N ARG A 295 32.59 55.03 -5.26
CA ARG A 295 32.70 56.14 -4.32
C ARG A 295 34.07 56.20 -3.64
N LEU A 296 34.57 55.06 -3.15
CA LEU A 296 35.90 54.95 -2.53
C LEU A 296 37.03 55.22 -3.53
N ALA A 297 36.92 54.73 -4.76
CA ALA A 297 37.89 55.01 -5.81
C ALA A 297 37.91 56.49 -6.18
N GLU A 298 36.75 57.15 -6.19
CA GLU A 298 36.65 58.59 -6.43
C GLU A 298 37.19 59.41 -5.23
N GLU A 299 36.90 59.00 -4.00
CA GLU A 299 37.48 59.59 -2.78
C GLU A 299 39.01 59.44 -2.76
N GLU A 300 39.55 58.27 -3.10
CA GLU A 300 40.99 58.02 -3.17
C GLU A 300 41.65 58.76 -4.34
N ARG A 301 40.99 58.87 -5.52
CA ARG A 301 41.46 59.73 -6.62
C ARG A 301 41.58 61.19 -6.16
N LYS A 302 40.57 61.69 -5.46
CA LYS A 302 40.60 63.05 -4.87
C LYS A 302 41.70 63.19 -3.84
N ARG A 303 41.95 62.16 -3.03
CA ARG A 303 43.01 62.14 -2.02
C ARG A 303 44.41 62.10 -2.63
N ILE A 304 44.66 61.25 -3.64
CA ILE A 304 45.93 61.18 -4.37
C ILE A 304 46.19 62.50 -5.09
N GLU A 305 45.17 63.11 -5.70
CA GLU A 305 45.28 64.42 -6.33
C GLU A 305 45.59 65.52 -5.30
N ALA A 306 44.96 65.47 -4.12
CA ALA A 306 45.27 66.38 -3.01
C ALA A 306 46.67 66.15 -2.43
N GLU A 307 47.12 64.90 -2.28
CA GLU A 307 48.45 64.53 -1.80
C GLU A 307 49.53 64.89 -2.82
N LYS A 308 49.26 64.74 -4.13
CA LYS A 308 50.15 65.19 -5.19
C LYS A 308 50.31 66.71 -5.15
N ARG A 309 49.22 67.46 -4.98
CA ARG A 309 49.27 68.92 -4.75
C ARG A 309 50.03 69.28 -3.47
N ALA A 310 49.84 68.53 -2.39
CA ALA A 310 50.56 68.72 -1.14
C ALA A 310 52.05 68.35 -1.26
N ARG A 311 52.42 67.32 -2.04
CA ARG A 311 53.80 66.96 -2.38
C ARG A 311 54.47 67.97 -3.29
N GLU A 312 53.74 68.55 -4.24
CA GLU A 312 54.23 69.66 -5.07
C GLU A 312 54.50 70.92 -4.21
N GLN A 313 53.64 71.20 -3.22
CA GLN A 313 53.86 72.24 -2.21
C GLN A 313 55.00 71.89 -1.23
N ALA A 314 55.12 70.63 -0.80
CA ALA A 314 56.20 70.16 0.05
C ALA A 314 57.54 70.12 -0.71
N ALA A 315 57.56 69.83 -2.01
CA ALA A 315 58.75 69.88 -2.86
C ALA A 315 59.29 71.32 -3.05
N GLN A 316 58.42 72.33 -3.02
CA GLN A 316 58.84 73.73 -2.91
C GLN A 316 59.44 74.06 -1.53
N THR A 317 58.99 73.39 -0.47
CA THR A 317 59.44 73.61 0.92
C THR A 317 60.71 72.80 1.25
N GLN A 318 60.90 71.64 0.62
CA GLN A 318 62.00 70.70 0.78
C GLN A 318 63.17 70.96 -0.19
N SER A 319 63.17 72.13 -0.86
CA SER A 319 64.40 72.76 -1.37
C SER A 319 65.19 73.47 -0.24
N SER A 320 64.64 73.55 0.99
CA SER A 320 65.28 74.29 2.10
C SER A 320 65.86 73.43 3.23
N LEU A 321 65.70 72.10 3.23
CA LEU A 321 66.16 71.25 4.33
C LEU A 321 66.68 69.91 3.81
N LEU A 322 67.97 69.88 3.46
CA LEU A 322 68.78 68.65 3.48
C LEU A 322 69.46 68.60 4.85
N ASN A 323 69.15 67.60 5.68
CA ASN A 323 70.12 66.90 6.53
C ASN A 323 69.48 65.83 7.44
N GLU A 324 70.27 64.77 7.65
CA GLU A 324 70.24 63.77 8.74
C GLU A 324 69.57 62.39 8.53
N THR A 325 70.45 61.40 8.29
CA THR A 325 70.55 60.05 8.93
C THR A 325 69.44 59.01 8.70
N ASN A 326 69.60 57.69 8.88
CA ASN A 326 70.67 56.69 8.74
C ASN A 326 69.95 55.32 8.96
N GLU A 327 70.42 54.27 8.28
CA GLU A 327 70.35 52.83 8.67
C GLU A 327 69.05 51.98 8.69
N LEU A 328 69.13 50.88 7.90
CA LEU A 328 68.89 49.44 8.22
C LEU A 328 67.49 49.01 8.73
N SER A 329 66.96 47.80 8.51
CA SER A 329 67.32 46.56 7.82
C SER A 329 66.13 45.59 7.95
N ASN A 330 66.03 44.63 7.01
CA ASN A 330 65.31 43.35 7.09
C ASN A 330 65.03 42.80 8.50
N VAL A 331 63.81 42.28 8.73
CA VAL A 331 63.61 40.97 9.38
C VAL A 331 62.36 40.28 8.82
N SER A 332 62.60 39.10 8.24
CA SER A 332 61.66 38.00 8.06
C SER A 332 61.25 37.39 9.41
N VAL A 333 59.97 37.11 9.66
CA VAL A 333 59.61 36.07 10.65
C VAL A 333 58.46 35.20 10.15
N ASN A 334 58.72 33.91 10.30
CA ASN A 334 57.92 32.75 10.04
C ASN A 334 56.51 32.75 10.64
N LEU A 335 55.62 32.17 9.83
CA LEU A 335 54.53 31.25 10.15
C LEU A 335 54.76 30.40 11.42
N ARG A 336 53.85 30.49 12.41
CA ARG A 336 53.27 29.32 13.09
C ARG A 336 52.22 29.66 14.17
N ASN A 337 51.20 28.81 14.18
CA ASN A 337 50.28 28.40 15.25
C ASN A 337 49.08 29.31 15.59
N LEU A 338 47.87 28.77 15.40
CA LEU A 338 47.01 28.32 16.50
C LEU A 338 45.84 27.46 15.94
N LEU A 339 45.94 26.13 16.13
CA LEU A 339 44.80 25.23 16.22
C LEU A 339 44.78 24.67 17.65
N PRO A 340 43.65 24.62 18.35
CA PRO A 340 43.55 23.90 19.61
C PRO A 340 43.31 22.40 19.35
N ASP A 341 44.17 21.58 19.95
CA ASP A 341 43.98 20.15 20.15
C ASP A 341 42.73 19.89 21.00
N GLY A 342 41.90 18.95 20.55
CA GLY A 342 40.78 18.39 21.31
C GLY A 342 40.90 16.87 21.38
N GLU A 343 41.44 16.37 22.49
CA GLU A 343 41.54 14.95 22.83
C GLU A 343 40.15 14.28 22.90
N PHE A 344 39.92 13.23 22.10
CA PHE A 344 38.83 12.27 22.34
C PHE A 344 39.38 11.03 23.04
N LYS A 345 38.99 10.81 24.30
CA LYS A 345 39.36 9.61 25.07
C LYS A 345 38.47 8.41 24.68
N PRO A 346 39.01 7.18 24.54
CA PRO A 346 38.25 6.00 24.14
C PRO A 346 37.28 5.51 25.22
N PHE A 347 36.13 5.01 24.77
CA PHE A 347 35.26 4.15 25.58
C PHE A 347 35.78 2.71 25.41
N ASP A 348 36.30 2.12 26.49
CA ASP A 348 36.88 0.75 26.59
C ASP A 348 38.35 0.51 26.17
N GLY A 349 39.01 1.49 25.55
CA GLY A 349 40.47 1.50 25.38
C GLY A 349 41.02 0.91 24.08
N ASN A 350 40.20 0.31 23.21
CA ASN A 350 40.66 -0.21 21.90
C ASN A 350 39.80 0.20 20.69
N VAL A 351 38.65 0.87 20.91
CA VAL A 351 37.73 1.26 19.82
C VAL A 351 37.45 2.75 19.88
N VAL A 352 37.65 3.43 18.75
CA VAL A 352 37.18 4.80 18.54
C VAL A 352 35.67 4.75 18.37
N TYR A 353 34.94 5.47 19.25
CA TYR A 353 33.48 5.50 19.23
C TYR A 353 32.95 6.84 18.73
N TYR A 354 32.02 6.77 17.78
CA TYR A 354 31.24 7.90 17.31
C TYR A 354 29.75 7.59 17.43
N SER A 355 28.97 8.54 17.92
CA SER A 355 27.51 8.46 17.83
C SER A 355 27.02 9.25 16.63
N GLN A 356 26.24 8.64 15.75
CA GLN A 356 25.70 9.33 14.57
C GLN A 356 24.78 10.51 14.95
N ARG A 357 24.23 10.50 16.17
CA ARG A 357 23.23 11.45 16.67
C ARG A 357 23.82 12.66 17.40
N GLU A 358 25.14 12.74 17.51
CA GLU A 358 25.84 13.82 18.22
C GLU A 358 26.58 14.75 17.25
N GLU A 359 26.59 16.04 17.59
CA GLU A 359 27.38 17.04 16.87
C GLU A 359 28.89 16.78 17.05
N PRO A 360 29.74 17.19 16.09
CA PRO A 360 29.50 18.16 15.01
C PRO A 360 28.98 17.57 13.68
N TRP A 361 28.69 16.27 13.61
CA TRP A 361 28.27 15.62 12.35
C TRP A 361 26.80 15.24 12.30
N ALA A 362 26.08 15.21 13.42
CA ALA A 362 24.66 14.84 13.46
C ALA A 362 23.79 15.60 12.45
N SER A 363 24.05 16.90 12.29
CA SER A 363 23.34 17.79 11.37
C SER A 363 23.84 17.74 9.93
N THR A 364 24.99 17.12 9.68
CA THR A 364 25.57 16.95 8.34
C THR A 364 24.65 16.09 7.47
N ARG A 365 24.50 16.50 6.21
CA ARG A 365 23.64 15.83 5.22
C ARG A 365 24.16 14.43 4.90
N TYR A 366 23.27 13.45 4.87
CA TYR A 366 23.57 12.09 4.43
C TYR A 366 22.28 11.38 3.96
N GLY A 367 22.23 11.04 2.67
CA GLY A 367 21.00 10.66 1.99
C GLY A 367 20.53 11.71 0.99
N ASN A 368 19.72 11.29 0.01
CA ASN A 368 19.19 12.18 -1.03
C ASN A 368 17.80 12.77 -0.67
N GLY A 369 17.19 12.34 0.44
CA GLY A 369 15.93 12.84 0.94
C GLY A 369 16.04 14.16 1.72
N ILE A 370 14.93 14.92 1.78
CA ILE A 370 14.86 16.26 2.39
C ILE A 370 15.20 16.29 3.90
N TYR A 371 15.07 15.15 4.60
CA TYR A 371 15.42 14.97 6.02
C TYR A 371 16.69 14.14 6.25
N GLY A 372 17.45 13.82 5.18
CA GLY A 372 18.61 12.96 5.26
C GLY A 372 19.79 13.61 5.99
N THR A 373 20.03 13.23 7.23
CA THR A 373 21.23 13.60 8.00
C THR A 373 21.97 12.38 8.50
N ILE A 374 23.21 12.55 8.96
CA ILE A 374 23.95 11.48 9.64
C ILE A 374 23.20 11.04 10.91
N ALA A 375 22.54 11.94 11.64
CA ALA A 375 21.72 11.57 12.79
C ALA A 375 20.59 10.60 12.40
N ALA A 376 19.91 10.84 11.28
CA ALA A 376 18.82 9.99 10.83
C ALA A 376 19.31 8.67 10.20
N ASN A 377 20.31 8.73 9.31
CA ASN A 377 20.62 7.63 8.39
C ASN A 377 22.09 7.19 8.37
N GLY A 378 22.93 7.81 9.21
CA GLY A 378 24.37 7.67 9.19
C GLY A 378 24.92 6.41 9.86
N CYS A 379 24.12 5.39 10.12
CA CYS A 379 24.60 4.20 10.83
C CYS A 379 25.72 3.48 10.08
N GLY A 380 25.68 3.43 8.75
CA GLY A 380 26.74 2.87 7.91
C GLY A 380 28.05 3.69 7.93
N PRO A 381 28.06 4.99 7.56
CA PRO A 381 29.28 5.78 7.56
C PRO A 381 29.87 5.95 8.95
N THR A 382 29.03 6.08 9.98
CA THR A 382 29.49 6.15 11.38
C THR A 382 30.14 4.82 11.80
N SER A 383 29.53 3.67 11.45
CA SER A 383 30.13 2.35 11.73
C SER A 383 31.47 2.18 11.04
N MET A 384 31.57 2.57 9.77
CA MET A 384 32.81 2.44 9.02
C MET A 384 33.90 3.42 9.51
N ALA A 385 33.53 4.65 9.88
CA ALA A 385 34.42 5.62 10.51
C ALA A 385 35.01 5.09 11.83
N MET A 386 34.19 4.44 12.67
CA MET A 386 34.64 3.78 13.90
C MET A 386 35.65 2.66 13.60
N VAL A 387 35.36 1.79 12.63
CA VAL A 387 36.27 0.69 12.24
C VAL A 387 37.60 1.23 11.72
N LEU A 388 37.58 2.16 10.76
CA LEU A 388 38.80 2.71 10.16
C LEU A 388 39.65 3.45 11.19
N SER A 389 39.04 4.28 12.04
CA SER A 389 39.76 5.02 13.09
C SER A 389 40.32 4.10 14.18
N SER A 390 39.76 2.89 14.35
CA SER A 390 40.25 1.92 15.33
C SER A 390 41.33 0.99 14.75
N MET A 391 41.23 0.63 13.47
CA MET A 391 42.12 -0.33 12.83
C MET A 391 43.30 0.34 12.12
N THR A 392 43.25 1.63 11.83
CA THR A 392 44.30 2.37 11.14
C THR A 392 44.83 3.53 11.99
N ASN A 393 45.85 4.23 11.48
CA ASN A 393 46.33 5.47 12.10
C ASN A 393 45.61 6.72 11.55
N ALA A 394 44.59 6.55 10.70
CA ALA A 394 43.82 7.65 10.15
C ALA A 394 42.69 8.04 11.12
N VAL A 395 42.46 9.34 11.28
CA VAL A 395 41.26 9.86 11.96
C VAL A 395 40.20 10.06 10.88
N VAL A 396 39.19 9.20 10.87
CA VAL A 396 38.08 9.27 9.91
C VAL A 396 36.82 9.58 10.69
N THR A 397 36.24 10.77 10.48
CA THR A 397 35.00 11.16 11.16
C THR A 397 33.77 10.60 10.43
N PRO A 398 32.59 10.55 11.09
CA PRO A 398 31.35 10.20 10.41
C PRO A 398 31.03 11.13 9.23
N ALA A 399 31.38 12.41 9.31
CA ALA A 399 31.21 13.37 8.22
C ALA A 399 32.11 13.04 7.02
N ASP A 400 33.38 12.70 7.25
CA ASP A 400 34.31 12.28 6.18
C ASP A 400 33.78 11.05 5.45
N MET A 401 33.31 10.05 6.20
CA MET A 401 32.79 8.82 5.62
C MET A 401 31.42 8.99 4.96
N ALA A 402 30.57 9.88 5.47
CA ALA A 402 29.33 10.26 4.82
C ALA A 402 29.59 10.96 3.48
N ASN A 403 30.57 11.85 3.43
CA ASN A 403 31.01 12.51 2.20
C ASN A 403 31.60 11.50 1.20
N TYR A 404 32.50 10.62 1.65
CA TYR A 404 33.06 9.53 0.82
C TYR A 404 31.95 8.63 0.25
N SER A 405 31.01 8.19 1.11
CA SER A 405 29.88 7.38 0.69
C SER A 405 29.00 8.09 -0.33
N THR A 406 28.81 9.41 -0.22
CA THR A 406 27.99 10.21 -1.14
C THR A 406 28.68 10.35 -2.49
N LEU A 407 29.96 10.75 -2.50
CA LEU A 407 30.76 10.91 -3.72
C LEU A 407 30.96 9.58 -4.47
N GLY A 408 31.08 8.47 -3.74
CA GLY A 408 31.24 7.13 -4.31
C GLY A 408 29.94 6.44 -4.74
N GLY A 409 28.78 7.09 -4.60
CA GLY A 409 27.49 6.49 -4.98
C GLY A 409 27.04 5.35 -4.06
N HIS A 410 27.51 5.32 -2.81
CA HIS A 410 27.18 4.31 -1.81
C HIS A 410 25.98 4.68 -0.92
N VAL A 411 25.18 5.67 -1.32
CA VAL A 411 24.01 6.16 -0.59
C VAL A 411 22.74 5.62 -1.23
N MET A 412 21.84 5.08 -0.41
CA MET A 412 20.54 4.58 -0.88
C MET A 412 19.61 5.75 -1.28
N PRO A 413 18.78 5.60 -2.33
CA PRO A 413 17.80 6.60 -2.73
C PRO A 413 16.68 6.79 -1.69
N GLY A 414 15.94 7.90 -1.77
CA GLY A 414 14.87 8.26 -0.82
C GLY A 414 15.42 8.84 0.49
N ASP A 415 14.77 8.52 1.63
CA ASP A 415 15.13 9.07 2.94
C ASP A 415 16.57 8.77 3.39
N GLY A 416 17.31 7.87 2.71
CA GLY A 416 18.76 7.71 2.83
C GLY A 416 19.22 6.36 3.39
N GLY A 417 20.49 6.30 3.79
CA GLY A 417 21.17 5.11 4.31
C GLY A 417 22.32 4.64 3.42
N SER A 418 23.06 3.63 3.86
CA SER A 418 24.25 3.15 3.13
C SER A 418 23.97 1.87 2.36
N PHE A 419 24.37 1.84 1.09
CA PHE A 419 24.50 0.58 0.37
C PHE A 419 25.62 -0.26 0.98
N TRP A 420 25.46 -1.59 0.86
CA TRP A 420 26.47 -2.56 1.31
C TRP A 420 27.82 -2.41 0.60
N SER A 421 27.83 -1.77 -0.58
CA SER A 421 29.06 -1.48 -1.34
C SER A 421 30.00 -0.51 -0.63
N LEU A 422 29.52 0.26 0.36
CA LEU A 422 30.34 1.18 1.16
C LEU A 422 31.51 0.46 1.84
N PHE A 423 31.23 -0.67 2.50
CA PHE A 423 32.21 -1.33 3.36
C PHE A 423 33.42 -1.90 2.60
N PRO A 424 33.25 -2.68 1.51
CA PRO A 424 34.42 -3.14 0.74
C PRO A 424 35.15 -1.99 0.04
N ALA A 425 34.45 -0.96 -0.45
CA ALA A 425 35.07 0.20 -1.10
C ALA A 425 35.96 0.98 -0.11
N ALA A 426 35.38 1.40 1.02
CA ALA A 426 36.09 2.16 2.04
C ALA A 426 37.19 1.34 2.72
N ALA A 427 37.04 0.02 2.88
CA ALA A 427 38.11 -0.80 3.46
C ALA A 427 39.34 -0.85 2.54
N SER A 428 39.11 -1.02 1.23
CA SER A 428 40.18 -1.10 0.23
C SER A 428 41.00 0.19 0.13
N GLU A 429 40.38 1.36 0.21
CA GLU A 429 41.08 2.67 0.19
C GLU A 429 42.07 2.83 1.35
N TYR A 430 41.79 2.19 2.49
CA TYR A 430 42.61 2.25 3.69
C TYR A 430 43.52 1.01 3.85
N GLY A 431 43.66 0.22 2.78
CA GLY A 431 44.53 -0.96 2.75
C GLY A 431 44.04 -2.11 3.63
N LEU A 432 42.75 -2.17 3.95
CA LEU A 432 42.14 -3.24 4.74
C LEU A 432 41.43 -4.25 3.82
N SER A 433 41.42 -5.51 4.24
CA SER A 433 40.61 -6.55 3.62
C SER A 433 39.19 -6.51 4.17
N CYS A 434 38.19 -6.69 3.30
CA CYS A 434 36.78 -6.73 3.68
C CYS A 434 36.09 -7.92 3.02
N ARG A 435 35.44 -8.77 3.83
CA ARG A 435 34.75 -9.98 3.36
C ARG A 435 33.35 -10.08 3.94
N GLN A 436 32.35 -10.18 3.07
CA GLN A 436 30.98 -10.41 3.48
C GLN A 436 30.77 -11.87 3.90
N THR A 437 30.01 -12.11 4.98
CA THR A 437 29.61 -13.45 5.44
C THR A 437 28.27 -13.39 6.19
N THR A 438 27.63 -14.55 6.31
CA THR A 438 26.50 -14.79 7.23
C THR A 438 26.85 -15.88 8.26
N ASN A 439 28.06 -16.45 8.19
CA ASN A 439 28.51 -17.54 9.04
C ASN A 439 28.94 -17.02 10.42
N GLN A 440 28.16 -17.34 11.45
CA GLN A 440 28.39 -16.90 12.82
C GLN A 440 29.75 -17.35 13.36
N ASN A 441 30.20 -18.55 13.00
CA ASN A 441 31.48 -19.09 13.48
C ASN A 441 32.67 -18.31 12.90
N GLU A 442 32.60 -17.90 11.63
CA GLU A 442 33.63 -17.06 11.02
C GLU A 442 33.69 -15.68 11.68
N ILE A 443 32.53 -15.10 12.01
CA ILE A 443 32.45 -13.82 12.72
C ILE A 443 33.08 -13.94 14.10
N VAL A 444 32.72 -14.97 14.87
CA VAL A 444 33.28 -15.22 16.21
C VAL A 444 34.79 -15.41 16.15
N GLN A 445 35.30 -16.20 15.18
CA GLN A 445 36.74 -16.39 15.00
C GLN A 445 37.46 -15.11 14.61
N ALA A 446 36.86 -14.29 13.75
CA ALA A 446 37.41 -12.99 13.36
C ALA A 446 37.46 -12.01 14.54
N LEU A 447 36.41 -11.96 15.36
CA LEU A 447 36.40 -11.13 16.57
C LEU A 447 37.44 -11.59 17.60
N ALA A 448 37.65 -12.91 17.72
CA ALA A 448 38.68 -13.47 18.60
C ALA A 448 40.11 -13.16 18.11
N SER A 449 40.32 -12.97 16.80
CA SER A 449 41.62 -12.60 16.22
C SER A 449 41.89 -11.10 16.19
N GLY A 450 40.98 -10.28 16.73
CA GLY A 450 41.10 -8.82 16.76
C GLY A 450 40.65 -8.12 15.47
N SER A 451 39.99 -8.83 14.56
CA SER A 451 39.29 -8.20 13.43
C SER A 451 38.01 -7.53 13.91
N MET A 452 37.55 -6.50 13.20
CA MET A 452 36.27 -5.86 13.49
C MET A 452 35.24 -6.27 12.44
N VAL A 453 33.96 -6.24 12.82
CA VAL A 453 32.88 -6.68 11.94
C VAL A 453 31.76 -5.66 11.91
N ILE A 454 31.31 -5.25 10.73
CA ILE A 454 30.07 -4.47 10.60
C ILE A 454 28.93 -5.44 10.35
N ALA A 455 27.86 -5.38 11.14
CA ALA A 455 26.70 -6.26 11.01
C ALA A 455 25.46 -5.46 10.61
N SER A 456 24.74 -5.95 9.59
CA SER A 456 23.43 -5.43 9.18
C SER A 456 22.33 -6.11 9.99
N GLN A 457 21.65 -5.33 10.82
CA GLN A 457 20.59 -5.76 11.72
C GLN A 457 19.21 -5.46 11.14
N THR A 458 18.27 -6.34 11.45
CA THR A 458 16.85 -6.25 11.10
C THR A 458 16.00 -6.02 12.36
N ASN A 459 14.69 -5.92 12.18
CA ASN A 459 13.71 -5.75 13.25
C ASN A 459 13.36 -7.05 14.01
N ALA A 460 14.05 -8.15 13.73
CA ALA A 460 13.85 -9.40 14.45
C ALA A 460 14.24 -9.27 15.94
N LEU A 461 13.89 -10.30 16.72
CA LEU A 461 14.05 -10.31 18.18
C LEU A 461 13.32 -9.12 18.87
N GLY A 462 12.10 -8.82 18.42
CA GLY A 462 11.26 -7.79 19.03
C GLY A 462 11.83 -6.38 18.92
N ASN A 463 12.39 -6.03 17.75
CA ASN A 463 13.01 -4.73 17.49
C ASN A 463 14.21 -4.42 18.40
N TYR A 464 14.94 -5.45 18.87
CA TYR A 464 16.04 -5.25 19.82
C TYR A 464 17.08 -4.23 19.32
N TRP A 465 17.46 -4.27 18.04
CA TRP A 465 18.37 -3.29 17.44
C TRP A 465 17.66 -2.11 16.79
N THR A 466 16.64 -2.38 15.98
CA THR A 466 15.99 -1.40 15.10
C THR A 466 14.56 -1.82 14.78
N ILE A 467 13.72 -0.88 14.33
CA ILE A 467 12.38 -1.16 13.76
C ILE A 467 12.43 -1.40 12.25
N GLY A 468 13.57 -1.15 11.60
CA GLY A 468 13.82 -1.35 10.18
C GLY A 468 15.17 -2.03 9.94
N GLY A 469 16.11 -1.31 9.33
CA GLY A 469 17.51 -1.73 9.15
C GLY A 469 18.46 -0.90 10.01
N HIS A 470 19.61 -1.47 10.40
CA HIS A 470 20.65 -0.76 11.16
C HIS A 470 22.03 -1.39 10.98
N PHE A 471 23.09 -0.59 11.02
CA PHE A 471 24.46 -1.10 11.04
C PHE A 471 25.07 -0.90 12.42
N ILE A 472 25.68 -1.95 12.94
CA ILE A 472 26.43 -1.93 14.20
C ILE A 472 27.84 -2.47 13.98
N VAL A 473 28.78 -2.06 14.82
CA VAL A 473 30.15 -2.58 14.82
C VAL A 473 30.28 -3.61 15.93
N LEU A 474 30.76 -4.79 15.61
CA LEU A 474 31.20 -5.80 16.56
C LEU A 474 32.72 -5.65 16.70
N SER A 475 33.18 -5.34 17.91
CA SER A 475 34.58 -4.94 18.15
C SER A 475 35.41 -5.98 18.89
N GLY A 476 34.77 -7.04 19.38
CA GLY A 476 35.46 -8.16 20.01
C GLY A 476 34.49 -9.14 20.65
N ILE A 477 35.04 -10.21 21.19
CA ILE A 477 34.31 -11.22 21.96
C ILE A 477 34.99 -11.41 23.31
N THR A 478 34.21 -11.51 24.37
CA THR A 478 34.70 -11.76 25.73
C THR A 478 34.96 -13.26 25.95
N PRO A 479 35.75 -13.64 26.97
CA PRO A 479 36.03 -15.05 27.24
C PRO A 479 34.80 -15.92 27.52
N ASP A 480 33.72 -15.33 28.04
CA ASP A 480 32.41 -15.97 28.28
C ASP A 480 31.51 -15.97 27.03
N GLY A 481 32.03 -15.55 25.87
CA GLY A 481 31.36 -15.66 24.57
C GLY A 481 30.38 -14.54 24.25
N GLN A 482 30.35 -13.46 25.04
CA GLN A 482 29.54 -12.27 24.77
C GLN A 482 30.25 -11.35 23.76
N ILE A 483 29.48 -10.66 22.93
CA ILE A 483 29.99 -9.79 21.88
C ILE A 483 30.02 -8.35 22.39
N LYS A 484 31.18 -7.69 22.21
CA LYS A 484 31.31 -6.24 22.38
C LYS A 484 30.78 -5.54 21.14
N VAL A 485 29.90 -4.58 21.33
CA VAL A 485 29.25 -3.85 20.24
C VAL A 485 29.50 -2.35 20.40
N ALA A 486 29.90 -1.68 19.32
CA ALA A 486 29.84 -0.23 19.18
C ALA A 486 28.65 0.11 18.24
N ASP A 487 27.53 0.47 18.85
CA ASP A 487 26.30 0.88 18.18
C ASP A 487 26.32 2.40 17.92
N PRO A 488 26.32 2.86 16.66
CA PRO A 488 26.33 4.30 16.33
C PRO A 488 25.07 5.03 16.77
N TRP A 489 23.95 4.31 16.99
CA TRP A 489 22.68 4.90 17.42
C TRP A 489 22.56 5.02 18.94
N SER A 490 23.16 4.11 19.71
CA SER A 490 22.94 3.99 21.15
C SER A 490 24.22 3.74 21.95
N ARG A 491 24.66 4.78 22.68
CA ARG A 491 25.72 4.65 23.69
C ARG A 491 25.38 3.64 24.78
N ALA A 492 24.11 3.56 25.17
CA ALA A 492 23.67 2.62 26.21
C ALA A 492 23.84 1.17 25.78
N LYS A 493 23.57 0.85 24.50
CA LYS A 493 23.85 -0.50 23.96
C LYS A 493 25.34 -0.75 23.79
N SER A 494 26.13 0.28 23.49
CA SER A 494 27.59 0.17 23.43
C SER A 494 28.24 -0.01 24.81
N ALA A 495 27.55 0.36 25.89
CA ALA A 495 28.04 0.26 27.27
C ALA A 495 27.98 -1.14 27.87
N ILE A 496 27.33 -2.10 27.19
CA ILE A 496 27.15 -3.47 27.66
C ILE A 496 27.60 -4.47 26.58
N THR A 497 27.85 -5.71 27.00
CA THR A 497 28.08 -6.82 26.07
C THR A 497 26.76 -7.53 25.77
N HIS A 498 26.67 -8.14 24.59
CA HIS A 498 25.44 -8.76 24.08
C HIS A 498 25.66 -10.26 23.84
N SER A 499 24.62 -11.05 24.05
CA SER A 499 24.70 -12.47 23.71
C SER A 499 24.78 -12.67 22.20
N GLN A 500 25.34 -13.80 21.78
CA GLN A 500 25.38 -14.18 20.36
C GLN A 500 23.98 -14.24 19.75
N THR A 501 22.97 -14.66 20.51
CA THR A 501 21.57 -14.63 20.08
C THR A 501 21.09 -13.20 19.80
N GLN A 502 21.40 -12.26 20.68
CA GLN A 502 21.02 -10.85 20.50
C GLN A 502 21.65 -10.22 19.26
N VAL A 503 22.84 -10.67 18.86
CA VAL A 503 23.54 -10.14 17.68
C VAL A 503 23.16 -10.89 16.40
N PHE A 504 23.13 -12.22 16.41
CA PHE A 504 23.05 -13.03 15.20
C PHE A 504 21.63 -13.37 14.76
N VAL A 505 20.64 -13.44 15.66
CA VAL A 505 19.24 -13.65 15.26
C VAL A 505 18.72 -12.51 14.36
N PRO A 506 18.95 -11.22 14.70
CA PRO A 506 18.54 -10.11 13.83
C PRO A 506 19.49 -9.82 12.66
N MET A 507 20.63 -10.52 12.55
CA MET A 507 21.65 -10.23 11.54
C MET A 507 21.25 -10.76 10.16
N ARG A 508 21.23 -9.87 9.17
CA ARG A 508 21.01 -10.22 7.75
C ARG A 508 22.31 -10.54 7.01
N ALA A 509 23.37 -9.81 7.31
CA ALA A 509 24.70 -9.98 6.72
C ALA A 509 25.75 -9.28 7.60
N ALA A 510 27.02 -9.66 7.45
CA ALA A 510 28.13 -9.02 8.13
C ALA A 510 29.35 -8.86 7.20
N TRP A 511 30.20 -7.88 7.48
CA TRP A 511 31.46 -7.61 6.79
C TRP A 511 32.61 -7.71 7.79
N ILE A 512 33.43 -8.74 7.65
CA ILE A 512 34.65 -8.92 8.43
C ILE A 512 35.73 -8.02 7.81
N ILE A 513 36.31 -7.15 8.62
CA ILE A 513 37.35 -6.20 8.23
C ILE A 513 38.63 -6.54 8.99
N SER A 514 39.71 -6.77 8.26
CA SER A 514 41.00 -7.19 8.80
C SER A 514 42.16 -6.44 8.14
N LYS A 515 43.29 -6.35 8.85
CA LYS A 515 44.56 -5.88 8.28
C LYS A 515 45.16 -6.88 7.30
#